data_AF-A0A376VME1-F1
#
_entry.id   AF-A0A376VME1-F1
#
_cell.length_a   1.000
_cell.length_b   1.000
_cell.length_c   1.000
_cell.angle_alpha   90.00
_cell.angle_beta   90.00
_cell.angle_gamma   90.00
#
_symmetry.space_group_name_H-M   'P 1'
#
loop_
_entity.id
_entity.type
_entity.pdbx_description
1 polymer ?
#
loop_
_entity_poly.entity_id
_entity_poly.type
_entity_poly.pdbx_seq_one_letter_code
_entity_poly.pdbx_strand_id
1 'polypeptide(L)'
;MPSASSISWAHLQQTLKFVAGPLDAAHSSITLNPDKPVVGGTVTAIWTAKDANDNPVTGLNPDAPSLSGAAAAGSNGIWLDK
;
A
#
# COMPACT_ATOMS: atom_id res chain seq x y z
N MET A 1 40.57 -11.74 54.03
CA MET A 1 40.59 -11.13 52.68
C MET A 1 39.14 -11.07 52.20
N PRO A 2 38.54 -9.90 51.92
CA PRO A 2 37.15 -9.87 51.48
C PRO A 2 37.04 -10.37 50.03
N SER A 3 35.98 -11.15 49.79
CA SER A 3 35.63 -11.78 48.52
C SER A 3 35.32 -10.74 47.44
N ALA A 4 35.78 -10.98 46.21
CA ALA A 4 35.55 -10.10 45.05
C ALA A 4 34.05 -9.98 44.76
N SER A 5 33.53 -8.75 44.74
CA SER A 5 32.15 -8.44 44.38
C SER A 5 31.99 -8.50 42.86
N SER A 6 31.18 -9.43 42.34
CA SER A 6 30.82 -9.46 40.92
C SER A 6 29.96 -8.24 40.57
N ILE A 7 30.45 -7.40 39.66
CA ILE A 7 29.66 -6.30 39.07
C ILE A 7 28.84 -6.89 37.92
N SER A 8 27.52 -6.93 38.10
CA SER A 8 26.56 -7.22 37.05
C SER A 8 26.37 -5.97 36.19
N TRP A 9 26.87 -5.98 34.97
CA TRP A 9 26.54 -4.95 33.98
C TRP A 9 25.13 -5.21 33.46
N ALA A 10 24.15 -4.50 34.00
CA ALA A 10 22.79 -4.56 33.49
C ALA A 10 22.75 -4.01 32.05
N HIS A 11 22.28 -4.83 31.11
CA HIS A 11 21.98 -4.36 29.76
C HIS A 11 20.57 -3.79 29.72
N LEU A 12 20.46 -2.49 29.50
CA LEU A 12 19.19 -1.82 29.23
C LEU A 12 18.71 -2.19 27.83
N GLN A 13 17.49 -2.72 27.72
CA GLN A 13 16.81 -2.91 26.44
C GLN A 13 15.71 -1.85 26.32
N GLN A 14 15.61 -1.22 25.15
CA GLN A 14 14.54 -0.29 24.83
C GLN A 14 13.88 -0.69 23.51
N THR A 15 12.55 -0.74 23.51
CA THR A 15 11.76 -0.98 22.30
C THR A 15 11.59 0.33 21.55
N LEU A 16 12.08 0.38 20.32
CA LEU A 16 11.83 1.47 19.37
C LEU A 16 10.75 1.02 18.39
N LYS A 17 9.81 1.93 18.09
CA LYS A 17 8.82 1.74 17.03
C LYS A 17 9.19 2.63 15.85
N PHE A 18 9.44 2.01 14.70
CA PHE A 18 9.54 2.71 13.45
C PHE A 18 8.14 2.83 12.83
N VAL A 19 7.86 3.98 12.24
CA VAL A 19 6.63 4.24 11.49
C VAL A 19 7.02 4.46 10.04
N ALA A 20 6.15 4.05 9.12
CA ALA A 20 6.36 4.28 7.70
C ALA A 20 6.42 5.79 7.41
N GLY A 21 7.30 6.17 6.49
CA GLY A 21 7.38 7.51 5.95
C GLY A 21 6.28 7.81 4.93
N PRO A 22 6.44 8.91 4.16
CA PRO A 22 5.55 9.22 3.05
C PRO A 22 5.50 8.10 2.00
N LEU A 23 4.36 7.97 1.32
CA LEU A 23 4.19 7.07 0.18
C LEU A 23 5.24 7.36 -0.91
N ASP A 24 5.89 6.31 -1.39
CA ASP A 24 6.78 6.33 -2.53
C ASP A 24 6.15 5.55 -3.70
N ALA A 25 5.94 6.24 -4.82
CA ALA A 25 5.29 5.64 -5.98
C ALA A 25 6.21 4.65 -6.73
N ALA A 26 7.53 4.80 -6.64
CA ALA A 26 8.48 3.92 -7.32
C ALA A 26 8.58 2.54 -6.66
N HIS A 27 8.34 2.48 -5.34
CA HIS A 27 8.36 1.24 -4.56
C HIS A 27 6.97 0.64 -4.34
N SER A 28 5.91 1.38 -4.69
CA SER A 28 4.53 0.92 -4.63
C SER A 28 4.07 0.25 -5.93
N SER A 29 3.01 -0.55 -5.88
CA SER A 29 2.49 -1.25 -7.07
C SER A 29 0.97 -1.42 -7.05
N ILE A 30 0.36 -1.41 -8.23
CA ILE A 30 -1.04 -1.73 -8.42
C ILE A 30 -1.17 -2.93 -9.36
N THR A 31 -1.94 -3.93 -8.93
CA THR A 31 -2.27 -5.10 -9.75
C THR A 31 -3.78 -5.20 -9.94
N LEU A 32 -4.20 -5.79 -11.04
CA LEU A 32 -5.61 -6.01 -11.34
C LEU A 32 -5.95 -7.48 -11.16
N ASN A 33 -7.12 -7.76 -10.60
CA ASN A 33 -7.67 -9.10 -10.49
C ASN A 33 -9.12 -9.13 -11.00
N PRO A 34 -9.46 -9.90 -12.06
CA PRO A 34 -8.57 -10.78 -12.82
C PRO A 34 -7.51 -10.02 -13.65
N ASP A 35 -6.35 -10.65 -13.91
CA ASP A 35 -5.26 -10.10 -14.74
C ASP A 35 -5.63 -10.00 -16.23
N LYS A 36 -6.65 -10.75 -16.65
CA LYS A 36 -7.24 -10.69 -17.99
C LYS A 36 -8.72 -10.30 -17.91
N PRO A 37 -9.02 -8.99 -17.86
CA PRO A 37 -10.39 -8.51 -17.94
C PRO A 37 -11.03 -8.90 -19.27
N VAL A 38 -12.33 -9.18 -19.22
CA VAL A 38 -13.18 -9.33 -20.40
C VAL A 38 -14.00 -8.04 -20.60
N VAL A 39 -14.44 -7.80 -21.84
CA VAL A 39 -15.28 -6.64 -22.16
C VAL A 39 -16.55 -6.65 -21.31
N GLY A 40 -16.85 -5.52 -20.65
CA GLY A 40 -17.98 -5.40 -19.72
C GLY A 40 -17.76 -6.05 -18.35
N GLY A 41 -16.60 -6.67 -18.11
CA GLY A 41 -16.25 -7.26 -16.83
C GLY A 41 -15.81 -6.21 -15.80
N THR A 42 -15.88 -6.58 -14.53
CA THR A 42 -15.32 -5.80 -13.41
C THR A 42 -13.94 -6.34 -13.04
N VAL A 43 -13.01 -5.45 -12.71
CA VAL A 43 -11.73 -5.80 -12.10
C VAL A 43 -11.61 -5.15 -10.73
N THR A 44 -10.95 -5.84 -9.82
CA THR A 44 -10.52 -5.28 -8.55
C THR A 44 -9.09 -4.80 -8.69
N ALA A 45 -8.85 -3.52 -8.40
CA ALA A 45 -7.51 -2.99 -8.23
C ALA A 45 -7.00 -3.30 -6.82
N ILE A 46 -5.82 -3.93 -6.74
CA ILE A 46 -5.14 -4.28 -5.50
C ILE A 46 -3.89 -3.42 -5.42
N TRP A 47 -3.82 -2.57 -4.39
CA TRP A 47 -2.70 -1.66 -4.19
C TRP A 47 -1.79 -2.17 -3.07
N THR A 48 -0.48 -2.20 -3.34
CA THR A 48 0.58 -2.34 -2.34
C THR A 48 1.28 -0.98 -2.19
N ALA A 49 1.06 -0.30 -1.07
CA ALA A 49 1.62 1.01 -0.76
C ALA A 49 2.86 0.89 0.14
N LYS A 50 3.98 1.50 -0.28
CA LYS A 50 5.25 1.50 0.44
C LYS A 50 5.89 2.88 0.50
N ASP A 51 6.80 3.08 1.45
CA ASP A 51 7.70 4.23 1.48
C ASP A 51 9.05 3.94 0.77
N ALA A 52 9.94 4.93 0.76
CA ALA A 52 11.27 4.82 0.15
C ALA A 52 12.18 3.75 0.80
N ASN A 53 11.79 3.20 1.96
CA ASN A 53 12.52 2.17 2.69
C ASN A 53 11.78 0.83 2.71
N ASP A 54 10.82 0.63 1.80
CA ASP A 54 10.00 -0.58 1.68
C ASP A 54 9.07 -0.86 2.86
N ASN A 55 8.83 0.11 3.76
CA ASN A 55 7.87 -0.07 4.84
C ASN A 55 6.43 0.02 4.30
N PRO A 56 5.50 -0.82 4.78
CA PRO A 56 4.10 -0.75 4.39
C PRO A 56 3.47 0.55 4.89
N VAL A 57 2.92 1.34 3.97
CA VAL A 57 2.12 2.53 4.29
C VAL A 57 0.67 2.10 4.44
N THR A 58 0.07 2.39 5.59
CA THR A 58 -1.30 1.96 5.95
C THR A 58 -2.18 3.16 6.29
N GLY A 59 -3.51 2.98 6.30
CA GLY A 59 -4.45 4.03 6.69
C GLY A 59 -4.58 5.18 5.68
N LEU A 60 -4.11 4.99 4.45
CA LEU A 60 -4.34 5.93 3.36
C LEU A 60 -5.85 6.05 3.12
N ASN A 61 -6.37 7.28 3.11
CA ASN A 61 -7.71 7.54 2.59
C ASN A 61 -7.64 7.30 1.07
N PRO A 62 -8.30 6.27 0.53
CA PRO A 62 -8.36 6.10 -0.90
C PRO A 62 -9.40 7.08 -1.42
N ASP A 63 -9.06 8.36 -1.52
CA ASP A 63 -9.64 9.11 -2.64
C ASP A 63 -9.26 8.28 -3.87
N ALA A 64 -10.29 7.65 -4.47
CA ALA A 64 -10.10 6.50 -5.34
C ALA A 64 -8.98 6.80 -6.35
N PRO A 65 -7.94 5.95 -6.47
CA PRO A 65 -6.87 6.20 -7.42
C PRO A 65 -7.53 6.42 -8.78
N SER A 66 -7.22 7.55 -9.41
CA SER A 66 -7.73 7.85 -10.74
C SER A 66 -7.12 6.84 -11.71
N LEU A 67 -7.85 5.76 -11.97
CA LEU A 67 -7.47 4.77 -12.97
C LEU A 67 -7.84 5.35 -14.34
N SER A 68 -6.92 6.10 -14.94
CA SER A 68 -7.08 6.51 -16.34
C SER A 68 -6.79 5.32 -17.24
N GLY A 69 -7.85 4.71 -17.76
CA GLY A 69 -7.78 3.65 -18.76
C GLY A 69 -9.13 3.58 -19.46
N ALA A 70 -9.12 3.41 -20.78
CA ALA A 70 -10.34 3.26 -21.55
C ALA A 70 -11.00 1.91 -21.23
N ALA A 71 -11.67 1.81 -20.08
CA ALA A 71 -12.82 0.94 -20.01
C ALA A 71 -13.85 1.58 -20.93
N ALA A 72 -13.96 1.08 -22.16
CA ALA A 72 -15.08 1.37 -23.04
C ALA A 72 -16.33 0.80 -22.35
N ALA A 73 -16.82 1.49 -21.32
CA ALA A 73 -18.18 1.37 -20.89
C ALA A 73 -19.01 1.70 -22.14
N GLY A 74 -19.73 0.71 -22.64
CA GLY A 74 -20.78 0.92 -23.62
C GLY A 74 -21.65 2.06 -23.10
N SER A 75 -21.42 3.24 -23.65
CA SER A 75 -22.24 4.40 -23.38
C SER A 75 -23.55 4.10 -24.07
N ASN A 76 -24.49 3.48 -23.36
CA ASN A 76 -25.88 3.42 -23.77
C ASN A 76 -26.49 4.82 -23.60
N GLY A 77 -25.93 5.80 -24.33
CA GLY A 77 -26.68 6.97 -24.76
C GLY A 77 -27.66 6.48 -25.79
N ILE A 78 -28.88 6.17 -25.36
CA ILE A 78 -30.05 6.10 -26.23
C ILE A 78 -30.09 7.40 -27.06
N TRP A 79 -29.71 7.33 -28.34
CA TRP A 79 -29.91 8.42 -29.29
C TRP A 79 -31.41 8.52 -29.58
N LEU A 80 -32.10 9.26 -28.73
CA LEU A 80 -33.44 9.75 -29.00
C LEU A 80 -33.36 11.26 -29.13
N ASP A 81 -33.09 11.75 -30.35
CA ASP A 81 -33.99 12.72 -30.99
C ASP A 81 -33.64 13.02 -32.47
N LYS A 82 -34.65 12.73 -33.30
CA LYS A 82 -35.10 13.29 -34.59
C LYS A 82 -34.19 13.25 -35.82
#